data_AF-A0AAV2YTV6-F1
#
_entry.id   AF-A0AAV2YTV6-F1
#
_cell.length_a   1.000
_cell.length_b   1.000
_cell.length_c   1.000
_cell.angle_alpha   90.00
_cell.angle_beta   90.00
_cell.angle_gamma   90.00
#
_symmetry.space_group_name_H-M   'P 1'
#
loop_
_entity.id
_entity.type
_entity.pdbx_description
1 polymer ?
#
loop_
_entity_poly.entity_id
_entity_poly.type
_entity_poly.pdbx_seq_one_letter_code
_entity_poly.pdbx_strand_id
1 'polypeptide(L)'
;MPTLLLGKKCDANARGYATATFAAAHSVLEKGKERQLNDDDLWQLEGDDGSAAACAELGRRYLAHDRSLLKAVVSTHGLSILVSGFVFLLADACVMFAPIVLHHVVEKCTQPALDTVNLSLWIAVFAVSRLVHAFADAYASVRINMDMMRLSASLKFEKALRRSAQSKRDTNAMAIFNLFTIVVIVHLLYRVLGVAAFAVLAVLLATTAITYVISKGMSAAFGATMGAKDVRMHAAKELFTAI
;
A
#
# COMPACT_ATOMS: atom_id res chain seq x y z
N MET A 1 -40.64 -25.31 -0.17
CA MET A 1 -39.85 -24.07 -0.13
C MET A 1 -39.02 -24.07 1.14
N PRO A 2 -37.71 -24.37 1.09
CA PRO A 2 -36.89 -24.35 2.28
C PRO A 2 -36.00 -23.09 2.36
N THR A 3 -36.14 -22.42 3.51
CA THR A 3 -35.08 -21.98 4.43
C THR A 3 -33.93 -21.10 3.92
N LEU A 4 -34.03 -19.84 4.33
CA LEU A 4 -33.05 -18.76 4.31
C LEU A 4 -31.70 -19.09 5.00
N LEU A 5 -30.65 -18.51 4.42
CA LEU A 5 -29.46 -17.94 5.09
C LEU A 5 -28.53 -18.89 5.86
N LEU A 6 -27.99 -19.89 5.16
CA LEU A 6 -26.62 -20.32 5.42
C LEU A 6 -25.68 -19.20 4.97
N GLY A 7 -24.90 -18.66 5.91
CA GLY A 7 -23.93 -17.59 5.67
C GLY A 7 -23.10 -17.89 4.43
N LYS A 8 -23.20 -17.02 3.42
CA LYS A 8 -22.42 -17.14 2.19
C LYS A 8 -20.96 -16.92 2.55
N LYS A 9 -20.24 -18.02 2.73
CA LYS A 9 -18.77 -18.02 2.73
C LYS A 9 -18.29 -17.37 1.45
N CYS A 10 -17.18 -16.67 1.56
CA CYS A 10 -16.52 -16.17 0.36
C CYS A 10 -16.11 -17.42 -0.43
N ASP A 11 -16.61 -17.59 -1.65
CA ASP A 11 -16.21 -18.66 -2.58
C ASP A 11 -14.73 -18.50 -3.04
N ALA A 12 -13.88 -17.89 -2.21
CA ALA A 12 -12.44 -17.76 -2.37
C ALA A 12 -11.70 -19.12 -2.33
N ASN A 13 -12.38 -20.21 -1.95
CA ASN A 13 -11.84 -21.57 -2.03
C ASN A 13 -11.91 -22.18 -3.45
N ALA A 14 -12.49 -21.48 -4.43
CA ALA A 14 -12.40 -21.90 -5.82
C ALA A 14 -10.98 -21.60 -6.35
N ARG A 15 -10.06 -22.57 -6.22
CA ARG A 15 -8.76 -22.70 -6.92
C ARG A 15 -7.92 -21.39 -7.03
N GLY A 16 -6.77 -21.34 -6.36
CA GLY A 16 -5.89 -20.15 -6.24
C GLY A 16 -5.58 -19.31 -7.51
N TYR A 17 -5.81 -19.82 -8.72
CA TYR A 17 -5.79 -19.03 -9.96
C TYR A 17 -6.99 -18.07 -10.10
N ALA A 18 -8.21 -18.47 -9.70
CA ALA A 18 -9.39 -17.59 -9.73
C ALA A 18 -9.32 -16.50 -8.64
N THR A 19 -8.63 -16.78 -7.54
CA THR A 19 -8.25 -15.78 -6.53
C THR A 19 -7.24 -14.77 -7.10
N ALA A 20 -6.28 -15.24 -7.91
CA ALA A 20 -5.28 -14.37 -8.54
C ALA A 20 -5.86 -13.47 -9.65
N THR A 21 -6.87 -13.93 -10.39
CA THR A 21 -7.52 -13.16 -11.47
C THR A 21 -8.75 -12.37 -11.03
N PHE A 22 -9.08 -12.36 -9.73
CA PHE A 22 -10.31 -11.76 -9.20
C PHE A 22 -11.61 -12.30 -9.83
N ALA A 23 -11.57 -13.50 -10.41
CA ALA A 23 -12.72 -14.07 -11.10
C ALA A 23 -13.96 -14.24 -10.17
N ALA A 24 -13.74 -14.39 -8.86
CA ALA A 24 -14.83 -14.42 -7.87
C ALA A 24 -15.67 -13.12 -7.85
N ALA A 25 -15.06 -11.96 -8.12
CA ALA A 25 -15.75 -10.66 -8.18
C ALA A 25 -16.75 -10.56 -9.34
N HIS A 26 -16.58 -11.40 -10.38
CA HIS A 26 -17.46 -11.43 -11.54
C HIS A 26 -18.92 -11.69 -11.15
N SER A 27 -19.14 -12.59 -10.19
CA SER A 27 -20.50 -12.96 -9.73
C SER A 27 -21.25 -11.83 -9.01
N VAL A 28 -20.53 -10.88 -8.41
CA VAL A 28 -21.12 -9.70 -7.76
C VAL A 28 -21.30 -8.55 -8.75
N LEU A 29 -20.36 -8.42 -9.71
CA LEU A 29 -20.51 -7.49 -10.83
C LEU A 29 -21.70 -7.83 -11.71
N GLU A 30 -21.93 -9.12 -11.97
CA GLU A 30 -23.08 -9.57 -12.76
C GLU A 30 -24.41 -9.27 -12.06
N LYS A 31 -24.50 -9.48 -10.74
CA LYS A 31 -25.68 -9.08 -9.95
C LYS A 31 -25.88 -7.58 -9.92
N GLY A 32 -24.79 -6.80 -9.85
CA GLY A 32 -24.81 -5.34 -9.90
C GLY A 32 -25.24 -4.77 -11.24
N LYS A 33 -25.05 -5.53 -12.33
CA LYS A 33 -25.57 -5.19 -13.66
C LYS A 33 -27.10 -5.33 -13.72
N GLU A 34 -27.68 -6.27 -12.98
CA GLU A 34 -29.12 -6.57 -13.01
C GLU A 34 -29.93 -5.77 -11.99
N ARG A 35 -29.36 -5.51 -10.82
CA ARG A 35 -30.02 -4.75 -9.75
C ARG A 35 -29.02 -3.98 -8.90
N GLN A 36 -29.50 -2.97 -8.19
CA GLN A 36 -28.69 -2.28 -7.17
C GLN A 36 -28.33 -3.27 -6.05
N LEU A 37 -27.05 -3.31 -5.68
CA LEU A 37 -26.56 -4.16 -4.59
C LEU A 37 -27.16 -3.73 -3.26
N ASN A 38 -27.58 -4.71 -2.47
CA ASN A 38 -27.97 -4.52 -1.08
C ASN A 38 -26.89 -5.11 -0.14
N ASP A 39 -26.91 -4.72 1.14
CA ASP A 39 -25.92 -5.20 2.12
C ASP A 39 -25.93 -6.74 2.27
N ASP A 40 -27.09 -7.37 2.08
CA ASP A 40 -27.25 -8.84 2.11
C ASP A 40 -26.58 -9.56 0.92
N ASP A 41 -26.25 -8.84 -0.15
CA ASP A 41 -25.57 -9.37 -1.34
C ASP A 41 -24.04 -9.37 -1.21
N LEU A 42 -23.51 -8.63 -0.23
CA LEU A 42 -22.08 -8.60 0.07
C LEU A 42 -21.65 -9.88 0.80
N TRP A 43 -20.44 -10.35 0.48
CA TRP A 43 -19.85 -11.45 1.23
C TRP A 43 -19.49 -11.01 2.65
N GLN A 44 -19.77 -11.88 3.62
CA GLN A 44 -19.23 -11.69 4.96
C GLN A 44 -17.72 -11.95 4.93
N LEU A 45 -16.95 -11.12 5.64
CA LEU A 45 -15.51 -11.34 5.77
C LEU A 45 -15.29 -12.72 6.43
N GLU A 46 -14.58 -13.61 5.74
CA GLU A 46 -14.26 -14.96 6.21
C GLU A 46 -13.51 -14.88 7.56
N GLY A 47 -13.76 -15.81 8.49
CA GLY A 47 -13.49 -15.66 9.92
C GLY A 47 -12.11 -15.13 10.36
N ASP A 48 -11.03 -15.41 9.61
CA ASP A 48 -9.66 -14.94 9.91
C ASP A 48 -9.43 -13.46 9.52
N ASP A 49 -10.27 -12.93 8.63
CA ASP A 49 -10.25 -11.54 8.14
C ASP A 49 -11.26 -10.66 8.88
N GLY A 50 -12.07 -11.26 9.76
CA GLY A 50 -13.02 -10.57 10.60
C GLY A 50 -12.32 -9.63 11.59
N SER A 51 -12.82 -8.40 11.72
CA SER A 51 -12.29 -7.40 12.64
C SER A 51 -12.27 -7.89 14.10
N ALA A 52 -13.21 -8.74 14.50
CA ALA A 52 -13.27 -9.34 15.84
C ALA A 52 -12.11 -10.32 16.11
N ALA A 53 -11.78 -11.18 15.14
CA ALA A 53 -10.65 -12.12 15.24
C ALA A 53 -9.31 -11.37 15.25
N ALA A 54 -9.17 -10.37 14.36
CA ALA A 54 -8.00 -9.50 14.32
C ALA A 54 -7.80 -8.70 15.64
N CYS A 55 -8.90 -8.22 16.25
CA CYS A 55 -8.85 -7.54 17.54
C CYS A 55 -8.50 -8.49 18.69
N ALA A 56 -9.05 -9.70 18.71
CA ALA A 56 -8.75 -10.70 19.73
C ALA A 56 -7.27 -11.13 19.70
N GLU A 57 -6.72 -11.40 18.51
CA GLU A 57 -5.31 -11.79 18.37
C GLU A 57 -4.35 -10.64 18.71
N LEU A 58 -4.68 -9.40 18.34
CA LEU A 58 -3.91 -8.22 18.74
C LEU A 58 -3.95 -8.01 20.27
N GLY A 59 -5.13 -8.15 20.89
CA GLY A 59 -5.30 -8.02 22.35
C GLY A 59 -4.51 -9.07 23.12
N ARG A 60 -4.53 -10.32 22.66
CA ARG A 60 -3.77 -11.44 23.27
C ARG A 60 -2.27 -11.18 23.20
N ARG A 61 -1.76 -10.69 22.08
CA ARG A 61 -0.33 -10.37 21.91
C ARG A 61 0.11 -9.08 22.60
N TYR A 62 -0.77 -8.10 22.73
CA TYR A 62 -0.50 -6.88 23.50
C TYR A 62 -0.22 -7.18 24.98
N LEU A 63 -1.03 -8.07 25.58
CA LEU A 63 -0.86 -8.53 26.95
C LEU A 63 0.40 -9.37 27.14
N ALA A 64 0.74 -10.20 26.15
CA ALA A 64 1.94 -11.05 26.17
C ALA A 64 3.26 -10.29 25.96
N HIS A 65 3.22 -9.03 25.52
CA HIS A 65 4.41 -8.29 25.06
C HIS A 65 4.52 -6.88 25.69
N ASP A 66 4.51 -6.85 27.03
CA ASP A 66 4.82 -5.67 27.87
C ASP A 66 4.06 -4.38 27.53
N ARG A 67 2.82 -4.50 27.02
CA ARG A 67 1.97 -3.34 26.66
C ARG A 67 2.57 -2.43 25.56
N SER A 68 3.51 -2.92 24.76
CA SER A 68 4.05 -2.17 23.63
C SER A 68 3.24 -2.45 22.35
N LEU A 69 2.44 -1.46 21.94
CA LEU A 69 1.55 -1.55 20.76
C LEU A 69 2.32 -1.78 19.46
N LEU A 70 3.42 -1.06 19.23
CA LEU A 70 4.22 -1.23 18.01
C LEU A 70 4.84 -2.61 17.94
N LYS A 71 5.30 -3.16 19.08
CA LYS A 71 5.90 -4.50 19.11
C LYS A 71 4.87 -5.60 18.89
N ALA A 72 3.65 -5.42 19.42
CA ALA A 72 2.53 -6.31 19.14
C ALA A 72 2.10 -6.28 17.66
N VAL A 73 1.96 -5.09 17.07
CA VAL A 73 1.61 -4.93 15.64
C VAL A 73 2.68 -5.54 14.74
N VAL A 74 3.97 -5.24 14.99
CA VAL A 74 5.09 -5.80 14.23
C VAL A 74 5.19 -7.31 14.41
N SER A 75 4.91 -7.85 15.60
CA SER A 75 4.90 -9.30 15.81
C SER A 75 3.77 -10.00 15.06
N THR A 76 2.59 -9.38 14.95
CA THR A 76 1.43 -9.98 14.28
C THR A 76 1.52 -9.86 12.75
N HIS A 77 1.87 -8.69 12.24
CA HIS A 77 1.82 -8.40 10.80
C HIS A 77 3.20 -8.29 10.14
N GLY A 78 4.29 -8.33 10.92
CA GLY A 78 5.64 -8.03 10.43
C GLY A 78 6.14 -8.97 9.34
N LEU A 79 5.78 -10.27 9.40
CA LEU A 79 6.17 -11.20 8.34
C LEU A 79 5.45 -10.89 7.01
N SER A 80 4.15 -10.58 7.03
CA SER A 80 3.41 -10.18 5.83
C SER A 80 3.98 -8.88 5.25
N ILE A 81 4.24 -7.89 6.12
CA ILE A 81 4.81 -6.59 5.72
C ILE A 81 6.23 -6.78 5.15
N LEU A 82 7.05 -7.65 5.73
CA LEU A 82 8.41 -7.89 5.27
C LEU A 82 8.42 -8.59 3.91
N VAL A 83 7.56 -9.60 3.72
CA VAL A 83 7.39 -10.26 2.42
C VAL A 83 6.88 -9.28 1.37
N SER A 84 5.88 -8.46 1.73
CA SER A 84 5.37 -7.41 0.83
C SER A 84 6.45 -6.41 0.45
N GLY A 85 7.26 -5.95 1.42
CA GLY A 85 8.38 -5.04 1.17
C GLY A 85 9.44 -5.66 0.25
N PHE A 86 9.72 -6.96 0.41
CA PHE A 86 10.65 -7.67 -0.47
C PHE A 86 10.13 -7.76 -1.91
N VAL A 87 8.84 -8.01 -2.10
CA VAL A 87 8.22 -8.03 -3.45
C VAL A 87 8.30 -6.64 -4.10
N PHE A 88 8.06 -5.56 -3.36
CA PHE A 88 8.23 -4.19 -3.87
C PHE A 88 9.68 -3.88 -4.25
N LEU A 89 10.65 -4.29 -3.42
CA LEU A 89 12.08 -4.10 -3.73
C LEU A 89 12.48 -4.82 -5.02
N LEU A 90 11.99 -6.04 -5.22
CA LEU A 90 12.18 -6.78 -6.47
C LEU A 90 11.52 -6.08 -7.66
N ALA A 91 10.30 -5.57 -7.48
CA ALA A 91 9.60 -4.83 -8.53
C ALA A 91 10.36 -3.56 -8.93
N ASP A 92 10.87 -2.79 -7.97
CA ASP A 92 11.67 -1.58 -8.21
C ASP A 92 13.01 -1.90 -8.88
N ALA A 93 13.65 -3.01 -8.51
CA ALA A 93 14.85 -3.49 -9.18
C ALA A 93 14.57 -3.79 -10.67
N CYS A 94 13.41 -4.36 -11.00
CA CYS A 94 13.00 -4.55 -12.40
C CYS A 94 12.76 -3.23 -13.15
N VAL A 95 12.30 -2.17 -12.46
CA VAL A 95 12.18 -0.83 -13.07
C VAL A 95 13.57 -0.27 -13.41
N MET A 96 14.53 -0.43 -12.50
CA MET A 96 15.93 0.01 -12.70
C MET A 96 16.64 -0.75 -13.82
N PHE A 97 16.23 -1.98 -14.12
CA PHE A 97 16.78 -2.77 -15.23
C PHE A 97 16.43 -2.17 -16.61
N ALA A 98 15.29 -1.50 -16.72
CA ALA A 98 14.82 -0.98 -18.00
C ALA A 98 15.73 0.05 -18.70
N PRO A 99 16.24 1.10 -18.03
CA PRO A 99 17.18 2.02 -18.67
C PRO A 99 18.49 1.34 -19.08
N ILE A 100 18.92 0.29 -18.36
CA ILE A 100 20.13 -0.48 -18.68
C ILE A 100 19.95 -1.25 -19.99
N VAL A 101 18.81 -1.94 -20.15
CA VAL A 101 18.52 -2.66 -21.40
C VAL A 101 18.37 -1.69 -22.57
N LEU A 102 17.70 -0.56 -22.35
CA LEU A 102 17.50 0.44 -23.39
C LEU A 102 18.84 0.99 -23.89
N HIS A 103 19.78 1.31 -22.99
CA HIS A 103 21.12 1.77 -23.38
C HIS A 103 21.85 0.70 -24.21
N HIS A 104 21.79 -0.57 -23.79
CA HIS A 104 22.44 -1.67 -24.50
C HIS A 104 21.87 -1.87 -25.92
N VAL A 105 20.55 -1.79 -26.05
CA VAL A 105 19.85 -1.89 -27.34
C VAL A 105 20.22 -0.74 -28.27
N VAL A 106 20.24 0.50 -27.76
CA VAL A 106 20.60 1.68 -28.56
C VAL A 106 22.06 1.60 -29.03
N GLU A 107 22.98 1.20 -28.17
CA GLU A 107 24.40 1.04 -28.51
C GLU A 107 24.60 -0.01 -29.62
N LYS A 108 23.87 -1.14 -29.54
CA LYS A 108 23.91 -2.21 -30.55
C LYS A 108 23.27 -1.81 -31.89
N CYS A 109 22.23 -0.98 -31.88
CA CYS A 109 21.62 -0.45 -33.11
C CYS A 109 22.54 0.52 -33.86
N THR A 110 23.56 1.08 -33.20
CA THR A 110 24.49 2.04 -33.81
C THR A 110 25.66 1.35 -34.52
N GLN A 111 25.80 0.02 -34.37
CA GLN A 111 26.88 -0.76 -34.97
C GLN A 111 26.55 -1.18 -36.42
N PRO A 112 27.53 -1.14 -37.35
CA PRO A 112 27.30 -1.44 -38.77
C PRO A 112 27.01 -2.92 -39.09
N ALA A 113 27.26 -3.85 -38.15
CA ALA A 113 26.89 -5.26 -38.25
C ALA A 113 25.82 -5.59 -37.21
N LEU A 114 24.56 -5.67 -37.66
CA LEU A 114 23.40 -5.81 -36.78
C LEU A 114 23.09 -7.28 -36.52
N ASP A 115 23.47 -7.78 -35.35
CA ASP A 115 23.07 -9.11 -34.87
C ASP A 115 21.62 -9.10 -34.36
N THR A 116 20.71 -9.55 -35.23
CA THR A 116 19.25 -9.53 -35.00
C THR A 116 18.78 -10.54 -33.94
N VAL A 117 19.52 -11.63 -33.74
CA VAL A 117 19.16 -12.69 -32.79
C VAL A 117 19.43 -12.23 -31.36
N ASN A 118 20.61 -11.66 -31.11
CA ASN A 118 20.97 -11.16 -29.78
C ASN A 118 20.09 -9.94 -29.39
N LEU A 119 19.81 -9.05 -30.36
CA LEU A 119 18.94 -7.90 -30.15
C LEU A 119 17.50 -8.31 -29.78
N SER A 120 16.91 -9.25 -30.53
CA SER A 120 15.55 -9.74 -30.24
C SER A 120 15.47 -10.45 -28.89
N LEU A 121 16.52 -11.16 -28.47
CA LEU A 121 16.60 -11.79 -27.15
C LEU A 121 16.60 -10.77 -26.01
N TRP A 122 17.38 -9.68 -26.12
CA TRP A 122 17.36 -8.59 -25.13
C TRP A 122 16.01 -7.88 -25.04
N ILE A 123 15.36 -7.66 -26.18
CA ILE A 123 14.01 -7.07 -26.23
C ILE A 123 12.99 -8.03 -25.60
N ALA A 124 13.10 -9.34 -25.85
CA ALA A 124 12.24 -10.34 -25.23
C ALA A 124 12.44 -10.40 -23.71
N VAL A 125 13.68 -10.39 -23.22
CA VAL A 125 14.00 -10.34 -21.78
C VAL A 125 13.44 -9.06 -21.14
N PHE A 126 13.54 -7.93 -21.83
CA PHE A 126 12.93 -6.67 -21.37
C PHE A 126 11.41 -6.78 -21.23
N ALA A 127 10.73 -7.32 -22.26
CA ALA A 127 9.28 -7.53 -22.25
C ALA A 127 8.85 -8.47 -21.11
N VAL A 128 9.58 -9.55 -20.90
CA VAL A 128 9.34 -10.47 -19.77
C VAL A 128 9.55 -9.76 -18.43
N SER A 129 10.60 -8.94 -18.26
CA SER A 129 10.82 -8.19 -17.02
C SER A 129 9.67 -7.21 -16.72
N ARG A 130 9.08 -6.63 -17.76
CA ARG A 130 7.94 -5.69 -17.64
C ARG A 130 6.65 -6.40 -17.27
N LEU A 131 6.42 -7.60 -17.81
CA LEU A 131 5.33 -8.46 -17.37
C LEU A 131 5.49 -8.83 -15.89
N VAL A 132 6.67 -9.30 -15.48
CA VAL A 132 6.96 -9.65 -14.08
C VAL A 132 6.75 -8.47 -13.15
N HIS A 133 7.23 -7.28 -13.52
CA HIS A 133 7.02 -6.06 -12.74
C HIS A 133 5.53 -5.73 -12.59
N ALA A 134 4.75 -5.76 -13.68
CA ALA A 134 3.31 -5.46 -13.64
C ALA A 134 2.53 -6.44 -12.74
N PHE A 135 2.84 -7.74 -12.82
CA PHE A 135 2.23 -8.74 -11.94
C PHE A 135 2.64 -8.57 -10.48
N ALA A 136 3.93 -8.30 -10.23
CA ALA A 136 4.44 -8.09 -8.87
C ALA A 136 3.79 -6.85 -8.23
N ASP A 137 3.72 -5.73 -8.96
CA ASP A 137 3.09 -4.49 -8.49
C ASP A 137 1.60 -4.67 -8.21
N ALA A 138 0.86 -5.29 -9.14
CA ALA A 138 -0.57 -5.58 -8.96
C ALA A 138 -0.81 -6.47 -7.73
N TYR A 139 -0.03 -7.54 -7.55
CA TYR A 139 -0.16 -8.44 -6.42
C TYR A 139 0.18 -7.76 -5.09
N ALA A 140 1.26 -6.97 -5.08
CA ALA A 140 1.71 -6.29 -3.89
C ALA A 140 0.74 -5.15 -3.49
N SER A 141 0.15 -4.45 -4.45
CA SER A 141 -0.88 -3.43 -4.22
C SER A 141 -2.13 -4.01 -3.54
N VAL A 142 -2.64 -5.14 -4.03
CA VAL A 142 -3.80 -5.82 -3.43
C VAL A 142 -3.49 -6.25 -2.00
N ARG A 143 -2.30 -6.83 -1.78
CA ARG A 143 -1.85 -7.28 -0.46
C ARG A 143 -1.71 -6.12 0.53
N ILE A 144 -1.10 -5.01 0.12
CA ILE A 144 -0.98 -3.81 0.95
C ILE A 144 -2.34 -3.24 1.30
N ASN A 145 -3.27 -3.16 0.34
CA ASN A 145 -4.60 -2.61 0.59
C ASN A 145 -5.37 -3.47 1.60
N MET A 146 -5.25 -4.79 1.53
CA MET A 146 -5.83 -5.71 2.51
C MET A 146 -5.20 -5.56 3.90
N ASP A 147 -3.87 -5.52 3.97
CA ASP A 147 -3.16 -5.31 5.23
C ASP A 147 -3.51 -3.94 5.86
N MET A 148 -3.70 -2.90 5.04
CA MET A 148 -4.14 -1.56 5.45
C MET A 148 -5.57 -1.58 5.99
N MET A 149 -6.49 -2.29 5.35
CA MET A 149 -7.87 -2.45 5.83
C MET A 149 -7.88 -3.13 7.21
N ARG A 150 -7.15 -4.24 7.37
CA ARG A 150 -7.03 -4.96 8.65
C ARG A 150 -6.42 -4.10 9.75
N LEU A 151 -5.35 -3.37 9.42
CA LEU A 151 -4.71 -2.43 10.35
C LEU A 151 -5.66 -1.28 10.74
N SER A 152 -6.43 -0.73 9.80
CA SER A 152 -7.38 0.34 10.09
C SER A 152 -8.53 -0.13 10.99
N ALA A 153 -8.98 -1.38 10.85
CA ALA A 153 -9.98 -2.00 11.70
C ALA A 153 -9.46 -2.20 13.13
N SER A 154 -8.25 -2.74 13.29
CA SER A 154 -7.62 -2.91 14.61
C SER A 154 -7.28 -1.56 15.26
N LEU A 155 -6.87 -0.55 14.47
CA LEU A 155 -6.58 0.80 14.96
C LEU A 155 -7.82 1.55 15.44
N LYS A 156 -9.02 1.24 14.93
CA LYS A 156 -10.28 1.81 15.44
C LYS A 156 -10.59 1.28 16.85
N PHE A 157 -10.35 0.00 17.11
CA PHE A 157 -10.40 -0.58 18.46
C PHE A 157 -9.32 0.02 19.35
N GLU A 158 -8.11 0.20 18.80
CA GLU A 158 -7.04 0.88 19.51
C GLU A 158 -7.38 2.34 19.78
N LYS A 159 -8.07 3.11 18.92
CA LYS A 159 -8.44 4.51 19.23
C LYS A 159 -9.26 4.64 20.52
N ALA A 160 -10.05 3.63 20.89
CA ALA A 160 -10.69 3.54 22.19
C ALA A 160 -9.68 3.35 23.36
N LEU A 161 -8.51 2.74 23.08
CA LEU A 161 -7.36 2.55 23.98
C LEU A 161 -6.25 3.64 23.86
N ARG A 162 -6.17 4.36 22.73
CA ARG A 162 -5.01 5.15 22.25
C ARG A 162 -4.96 6.57 22.78
N ARG A 163 -5.99 7.04 23.50
CA ARG A 163 -5.86 8.28 24.28
C ARG A 163 -4.66 8.21 25.24
N SER A 164 -4.14 7.01 25.54
CA SER A 164 -2.98 6.76 26.42
C SER A 164 -1.60 6.64 25.73
N ALA A 165 -1.50 6.45 24.40
CA ALA A 165 -0.23 6.07 23.74
C ALA A 165 0.34 7.12 22.77
N GLN A 166 -0.27 8.30 22.69
CA GLN A 166 0.00 9.30 21.63
C GLN A 166 1.23 10.20 21.87
N SER A 167 2.20 9.81 22.70
CA SER A 167 3.24 10.76 23.14
C SER A 167 4.67 10.52 22.63
N LYS A 168 5.00 9.44 21.91
CA LYS A 168 6.38 9.27 21.40
C LYS A 168 6.42 8.55 20.06
N ARG A 169 6.57 9.32 18.98
CA ARG A 169 7.13 8.78 17.74
C ARG A 169 8.11 9.81 17.18
N ASP A 170 9.39 9.44 17.21
CA ASP A 170 10.47 10.31 16.77
C ASP A 170 10.41 10.51 15.26
N THR A 171 10.15 11.75 14.85
CA THR A 171 10.09 12.25 13.47
C THR A 171 11.39 12.02 12.67
N ASN A 172 12.46 11.59 13.35
CA ASN A 172 13.82 11.57 12.81
C ASN A 172 14.13 10.33 11.95
N ALA A 173 13.51 9.17 12.20
CA ALA A 173 13.85 7.92 11.49
C ALA A 173 13.48 7.94 10.00
N MET A 174 12.33 8.53 9.66
CA MET A 174 11.86 8.65 8.28
C MET A 174 12.71 9.65 7.47
N ALA A 175 13.19 10.71 8.12
CA ALA A 175 14.11 11.66 7.50
C ALA A 175 15.45 11.01 7.15
N ILE A 176 15.98 10.15 8.03
CA ILE A 176 17.26 9.45 7.83
C ILE A 176 17.20 8.49 6.63
N PHE A 177 16.13 7.70 6.51
CA PHE A 177 15.98 6.75 5.39
C PHE A 177 15.85 7.49 4.06
N ASN A 178 15.05 8.56 4.02
CA ASN A 178 14.91 9.39 2.83
C ASN A 178 16.25 10.03 2.41
N LEU A 179 17.02 10.53 3.37
CA LEU A 179 18.36 11.09 3.12
C LEU A 179 19.30 10.06 2.49
N PHE A 180 19.30 8.82 2.98
CA PHE A 180 20.15 7.75 2.45
C PHE A 180 19.81 7.45 0.98
N THR A 181 18.52 7.30 0.66
CA THR A 181 18.08 7.02 -0.72
C THR A 181 18.48 8.14 -1.69
N ILE A 182 18.34 9.40 -1.29
CA ILE A 182 18.72 10.56 -2.09
C ILE A 182 20.24 10.56 -2.36
N VAL A 183 21.05 10.27 -1.34
CA VAL A 183 22.51 10.21 -1.48
C VAL A 183 22.94 9.11 -2.46
N VAL A 184 22.33 7.92 -2.39
CA VAL A 184 22.64 6.81 -3.31
C VAL A 184 22.29 7.17 -4.75
N ILE A 185 21.12 7.77 -4.98
CA ILE A 185 20.67 8.18 -6.33
C ILE A 185 21.58 9.27 -6.90
N VAL A 186 21.94 10.28 -6.10
CA VAL A 186 22.84 11.37 -6.52
C VAL A 186 24.22 10.82 -6.85
N HIS A 187 24.74 9.86 -6.08
CA HIS A 187 26.03 9.23 -6.36
C HIS A 187 26.02 8.48 -7.71
N LEU A 188 24.94 7.76 -8.00
CA LEU A 188 24.78 7.02 -9.25
C LEU A 188 24.62 7.96 -10.46
N LEU A 189 23.88 9.07 -10.29
CA LEU A 189 23.76 10.12 -11.30
C LEU A 189 25.08 10.87 -11.51
N TYR A 190 25.83 11.18 -10.45
CA TYR A 190 27.11 11.88 -10.56
C TYR A 190 28.11 11.06 -11.39
N ARG A 191 28.11 9.73 -11.21
CA ARG A 191 28.93 8.80 -12.02
C ARG A 191 28.58 8.80 -13.52
N VAL A 192 27.37 9.21 -13.90
CA VAL A 192 26.86 9.10 -15.29
C VAL A 192 26.75 10.47 -15.99
N LEU A 193 26.34 11.52 -15.26
CA LEU A 193 25.94 12.83 -15.82
C LEU A 193 26.84 14.01 -15.38
N GLY A 194 27.79 13.78 -14.46
CA GLY A 194 28.68 14.83 -13.97
C GLY A 194 27.93 15.98 -13.27
N VAL A 195 28.30 17.22 -13.57
CA VAL A 195 27.78 18.44 -12.88
C VAL A 195 26.27 18.66 -13.11
N ALA A 196 25.67 18.05 -14.15
CA ALA A 196 24.23 18.14 -14.39
C ALA A 196 23.38 17.52 -13.26
N ALA A 197 23.94 16.61 -12.45
CA ALA A 197 23.26 16.02 -11.29
C ALA A 197 22.87 17.06 -10.22
N PHE A 198 23.58 18.19 -10.13
CA PHE A 198 23.29 19.23 -9.16
C PHE A 198 21.96 19.96 -9.44
N ALA A 199 21.57 20.09 -10.71
CA ALA A 199 20.27 20.68 -11.07
C ALA A 199 19.11 19.81 -10.58
N VAL A 200 19.22 18.49 -10.71
CA VAL A 200 18.22 17.53 -10.22
C VAL A 200 18.12 17.59 -8.70
N LEU A 201 19.25 17.67 -7.99
CA LEU A 201 19.28 17.79 -6.54
C LEU A 201 18.60 19.07 -6.04
N ALA A 202 18.86 20.20 -6.71
CA ALA A 202 18.22 21.48 -6.39
C ALA A 202 16.69 21.41 -6.57
N VAL A 203 16.22 20.80 -7.66
CA VAL A 203 14.78 20.60 -7.91
C VAL A 203 14.16 19.65 -6.88
N LEU A 204 14.86 18.59 -6.48
CA LEU A 204 14.37 17.63 -5.47
C LEU A 204 14.20 18.29 -4.09
N LEU A 205 15.17 19.11 -3.68
CA LEU A 205 15.10 19.86 -2.43
C LEU A 205 13.98 20.91 -2.48
N ALA A 206 13.85 21.63 -3.60
CA ALA A 206 12.80 22.62 -3.78
C ALA A 206 11.40 21.96 -3.73
N THR A 207 11.19 20.87 -4.46
CA THR A 207 9.92 20.14 -4.46
C THR A 207 9.58 19.57 -3.08
N THR A 208 10.54 19.01 -2.36
CA THR A 208 10.33 18.52 -0.98
C THR A 208 9.95 19.66 -0.02
N ALA A 209 10.61 20.81 -0.13
CA ALA A 209 10.28 21.98 0.67
C ALA A 209 8.86 22.50 0.38
N ILE A 210 8.48 22.52 -0.90
CA ILE A 210 7.12 22.90 -1.33
C ILE A 210 6.09 21.91 -0.75
N THR A 211 6.31 20.60 -0.90
CA THR A 211 5.41 19.57 -0.35
C THR A 211 5.31 19.65 1.16
N TYR A 212 6.40 19.97 1.87
CA TYR A 212 6.40 20.18 3.31
C TYR A 212 5.52 21.37 3.73
N VAL A 213 5.64 22.51 3.04
CA VAL A 213 4.80 23.69 3.30
C VAL A 213 3.33 23.38 3.04
N ILE A 214 3.02 22.73 1.92
CA ILE A 214 1.65 22.31 1.57
C ILE A 214 1.09 21.36 2.63
N SER A 215 1.87 20.36 3.06
CA SER A 215 1.46 19.38 4.06
C SER A 215 1.13 20.04 5.40
N LYS A 216 1.95 20.99 5.85
CA LYS A 216 1.70 21.74 7.09
C LYS A 216 0.43 22.58 6.99
N GLY A 217 0.21 23.25 5.87
CA GLY A 217 -1.02 24.01 5.61
C GLY A 217 -2.27 23.12 5.62
N MET A 218 -2.20 22.00 4.90
CA MET A 218 -3.29 21.01 4.82
C MET A 218 -3.63 20.42 6.19
N SER A 219 -2.62 20.11 7.00
CA SER A 219 -2.84 19.57 8.36
C SER A 219 -3.56 20.56 9.27
N ALA A 220 -3.20 21.85 9.20
CA ALA A 220 -3.83 22.89 10.00
C ALA A 220 -5.30 23.13 9.57
N ALA A 221 -5.54 23.21 8.26
CA ALA A 221 -6.89 23.39 7.71
C ALA A 221 -7.79 22.17 8.01
N PHE A 222 -7.24 20.96 7.93
CA PHE A 222 -7.97 19.73 8.25
C PHE A 222 -8.37 19.71 9.73
N GLY A 223 -7.46 20.07 10.65
CA GLY A 223 -7.75 20.17 12.08
C GLY A 223 -8.87 21.16 12.41
N ALA A 224 -8.84 22.35 11.82
CA ALA A 224 -9.89 23.36 12.00
C ALA A 224 -11.26 22.88 11.49
N THR A 225 -11.27 22.24 10.32
CA THR A 225 -12.51 21.70 9.72
C THR A 225 -13.09 20.54 10.55
N MET A 226 -12.24 19.66 11.07
CA MET A 226 -12.67 18.54 11.92
C MET A 226 -13.26 19.04 13.24
N GLY A 227 -12.62 20.01 13.89
CA GLY A 227 -13.16 20.62 15.12
C GLY A 227 -14.53 21.26 14.91
N ALA A 228 -14.72 22.01 13.82
CA ALA A 228 -16.01 22.60 13.50
C ALA A 228 -17.11 21.55 13.22
N LYS A 229 -16.75 20.44 12.55
CA LYS A 229 -17.67 19.31 12.32
C LYS A 229 -18.05 18.59 13.62
N ASP A 230 -17.10 18.38 14.52
CA ASP A 230 -17.34 17.72 15.81
C ASP A 230 -18.29 18.53 16.71
N VAL A 231 -18.10 19.85 16.78
CA VAL A 231 -19.00 20.74 17.53
C VAL A 231 -20.43 20.68 16.97
N ARG A 232 -20.58 20.73 15.63
CA ARG A 232 -21.90 20.63 14.99
C ARG A 232 -22.54 19.25 15.22
N MET A 233 -21.76 18.18 15.13
CA MET A 233 -22.24 16.82 15.36
C MET A 233 -22.67 16.61 16.81
N HIS A 234 -21.93 17.18 17.77
CA HIS A 234 -22.27 17.10 19.19
C HIS A 234 -23.57 17.85 19.50
N ALA A 235 -23.71 19.08 19.02
CA ALA A 235 -24.94 19.86 19.19
C ALA A 235 -26.16 19.16 18.56
N ALA A 236 -26.00 18.56 17.37
CA ALA A 236 -27.07 17.79 16.75
C ALA A 236 -27.46 16.57 17.59
N LYS A 237 -26.48 15.84 18.15
CA LYS A 237 -26.75 14.71 19.06
C LYS A 237 -27.49 15.13 20.32
N GLU A 238 -27.13 16.26 20.92
CA GLU A 238 -27.84 16.80 22.09
C GLU A 238 -29.29 17.13 21.75
N LEU A 239 -29.54 17.78 20.60
CA LEU A 239 -30.88 18.10 20.14
C LEU A 239 -31.74 16.85 19.90
N PHE A 240 -31.20 15.83 19.22
CA PHE A 240 -31.92 14.57 18.97
C PHE A 240 -32.11 13.72 20.23
N THR A 241 -31.31 13.91 21.27
CA THR A 241 -31.48 13.20 22.55
C THR A 241 -32.46 13.92 23.48
N ALA A 242 -32.64 15.23 23.28
CA ALA A 242 -33.53 16.07 24.09
C ALA A 242 -35.00 16.07 23.61
N ILE A 243 -35.27 15.62 22.38
CA ILE A 243 -36.62 15.41 21.81
C ILE A 243 -36.97 13.94 21.93
#